data_AF-A0A7J4CRR8-F1
#
_entry.id   AF-A0A7J4CRR8-F1
#
_cell.length_a   1.000
_cell.length_b   1.000
_cell.length_c   1.000
_cell.angle_alpha   90.00
_cell.angle_beta   90.00
_cell.angle_gamma   90.00
#
_symmetry.space_group_name_H-M   'P 1'
#
loop_
_entity.id
_entity.type
_entity.pdbx_description
1 polymer ?
#
loop_
_entity_poly.entity_id
_entity_poly.type
_entity_poly.pdbx_seq_one_letter_code
_entity_poly.pdbx_strand_id
1 'polypeptide(L)'
;KKTFVLAAIMWLTIFLIPFLKYPANPPTVGDADTVVLRQILYLLFIAISGFSAVGFFVLYKKLQNKKKGFAFIGYAVFITAVFFIMPPSPDEVTAPMDLVNGFRTMSVVAVSTFWVAEAIILGALWQKYKTKLDESSFKT
;
A
#
# COMPACT_ATOMS: atom_id res chain seq x y z
N LYS A 1 7.71 2.19 17.40
CA LYS A 1 8.39 2.93 16.31
C LYS A 1 8.53 2.09 15.03
N LYS A 2 9.25 0.95 15.03
CA LYS A 2 9.45 0.13 13.81
C LYS A 2 8.15 -0.38 13.17
N THR A 3 7.18 -0.85 13.98
CA THR A 3 5.89 -1.35 13.49
C THR A 3 5.07 -0.28 12.77
N PHE A 4 5.01 0.95 13.31
CA PHE A 4 4.33 2.07 12.65
C PHE A 4 4.97 2.44 11.32
N VAL A 5 6.30 2.44 11.22
CA VAL A 5 7.00 2.71 9.95
C VAL A 5 6.68 1.63 8.93
N LEU A 6 6.71 0.35 9.33
CA LEU A 6 6.37 -0.75 8.43
C LEU A 6 4.90 -0.67 7.98
N ALA A 7 3.97 -0.44 8.90
CA ALA A 7 2.56 -0.28 8.59
C ALA A 7 2.31 0.92 7.66
N ALA A 8 2.99 2.05 7.87
CA ALA A 8 2.89 3.21 6.99
C ALA A 8 3.42 2.91 5.57
N ILE A 9 4.55 2.19 5.45
CA ILE A 9 5.09 1.77 4.15
C ILE A 9 4.09 0.83 3.46
N MET A 10 3.57 -0.18 4.17
CA MET A 10 2.62 -1.13 3.59
C MET A 10 1.29 -0.45 3.21
N TRP A 11 0.76 0.42 4.07
CA TRP A 11 -0.42 1.24 3.75
C TRP A 11 -0.18 2.10 2.49
N LEU A 12 0.99 2.73 2.38
CA LEU A 12 1.33 3.54 1.22
C LEU A 12 1.39 2.70 -0.06
N THR A 13 2.10 1.57 -0.02
CA THR A 13 2.43 0.77 -1.22
C THR A 13 1.30 -0.15 -1.65
N ILE A 14 0.55 -0.72 -0.70
CA ILE A 14 -0.52 -1.70 -0.95
C ILE A 14 -1.89 -1.02 -1.05
N PHE A 15 -2.10 0.11 -0.38
CA PHE A 15 -3.39 0.78 -0.39
C PHE A 15 -3.36 2.15 -1.09
N LEU A 16 -2.61 3.12 -0.57
CA LEU A 16 -2.75 4.51 -1.04
C LEU A 16 -2.37 4.66 -2.51
N ILE A 17 -1.21 4.15 -2.93
CA ILE A 17 -0.75 4.25 -4.32
C ILE A 17 -1.72 3.55 -5.28
N PRO A 18 -2.15 2.29 -5.05
CA PRO A 18 -3.16 1.65 -5.88
C PRO A 18 -4.50 2.39 -5.91
N PHE A 19 -4.96 2.88 -4.76
CA PHE A 19 -6.20 3.64 -4.64
C PHE A 19 -6.15 4.95 -5.44
N LEU A 20 -5.00 5.64 -5.51
CA LEU A 20 -4.87 6.85 -6.32
C LEU A 20 -5.03 6.57 -7.83
N LYS A 21 -4.65 5.37 -8.30
CA LYS A 21 -4.80 4.99 -9.71
C LYS A 21 -6.18 4.42 -10.03
N TYR A 22 -6.66 3.57 -9.13
CA TYR A 22 -7.91 2.82 -9.27
C TYR A 22 -8.71 2.98 -7.97
N PRO A 23 -9.35 4.13 -7.76
CA PRO A 23 -10.07 4.42 -6.52
C PRO A 23 -11.29 3.53 -6.38
N ALA A 24 -11.67 3.25 -5.13
CA ALA A 24 -12.85 2.45 -4.84
C ALA A 24 -14.12 3.16 -5.34
N ASN A 25 -14.97 2.44 -6.06
CA ASN A 25 -16.28 2.93 -6.48
C ASN A 25 -17.36 2.28 -5.59
N PRO A 26 -18.48 2.98 -5.33
CA PRO A 26 -19.61 2.38 -4.62
C PRO A 26 -20.10 1.11 -5.32
N PRO A 27 -20.78 0.20 -4.59
CA PRO A 27 -21.51 -0.91 -5.22
C PRO A 27 -22.40 -0.38 -6.34
N THR A 28 -22.56 -1.18 -7.40
CA THR A 28 -23.34 -0.84 -8.62
C THR A 28 -22.82 0.34 -9.45
N VAL A 29 -21.67 0.94 -9.12
CA VAL A 29 -21.04 1.97 -9.94
C VAL A 29 -19.93 1.37 -10.81
N GLY A 30 -20.11 1.49 -12.13
CA GLY A 30 -19.28 0.88 -13.16
C GLY A 30 -19.98 -0.30 -13.82
N ASP A 31 -19.41 -0.80 -14.92
CA ASP A 31 -19.97 -1.93 -15.66
C ASP A 31 -19.76 -3.26 -14.89
N ALA A 32 -20.72 -4.17 -14.98
CA ALA A 32 -20.62 -5.51 -14.42
C ALA A 32 -19.63 -6.38 -15.22
N ASP A 33 -19.57 -6.17 -16.54
CA ASP A 33 -18.74 -6.97 -17.44
C ASP A 33 -17.23 -6.66 -17.25
N THR A 34 -16.89 -5.51 -16.70
CA THR A 34 -15.50 -5.08 -16.45
C THR A 34 -15.00 -5.36 -15.04
N VAL A 35 -15.82 -5.92 -14.15
CA VAL A 35 -15.47 -6.18 -12.73
C VAL A 35 -14.16 -6.95 -12.60
N VAL A 36 -14.00 -8.03 -13.36
CA VAL A 36 -12.81 -8.88 -13.31
C VAL A 36 -11.57 -8.11 -13.76
N LEU A 37 -11.67 -7.32 -14.84
CA LEU A 37 -10.57 -6.52 -15.35
C LEU A 37 -10.13 -5.46 -14.32
N ARG A 38 -11.07 -4.75 -13.69
CA ARG A 38 -10.76 -3.77 -12.63
C ARG A 38 -10.01 -4.41 -11.47
N GLN A 39 -10.45 -5.60 -11.04
CA GLN A 39 -9.79 -6.34 -9.97
C GLN A 39 -8.36 -6.75 -10.36
N ILE A 40 -8.16 -7.24 -11.58
CA ILE A 40 -6.82 -7.59 -12.08
C ILE A 40 -5.92 -6.35 -12.12
N LEU A 41 -6.39 -5.22 -12.65
CA LEU A 41 -5.62 -3.97 -12.70
C LEU A 41 -5.21 -3.50 -11.30
N TYR A 42 -6.15 -3.54 -10.34
CA TYR A 42 -5.90 -3.17 -8.96
C TYR A 42 -4.86 -4.09 -8.29
N LEU A 43 -5.04 -5.41 -8.40
CA LEU A 43 -4.12 -6.40 -7.82
C LEU A 43 -2.74 -6.36 -8.49
N LEU A 44 -2.69 -6.15 -9.80
CA LEU A 44 -1.42 -5.99 -10.52
C LEU A 44 -0.68 -4.75 -10.04
N PHE A 45 -1.38 -3.64 -9.81
CA PHE A 45 -0.75 -2.42 -9.34
C PHE A 45 -0.30 -2.51 -7.88
N ILE A 46 -1.05 -3.22 -7.02
CA ILE A 46 -0.58 -3.64 -5.69
C ILE A 46 0.72 -4.41 -5.80
N ALA A 47 0.78 -5.43 -6.65
CA ALA A 47 1.95 -6.28 -6.81
C ALA A 47 3.17 -5.46 -7.28
N ILE A 48 3.01 -4.63 -8.31
CA ILE A 48 4.10 -3.78 -8.82
C ILE A 48 4.58 -2.80 -7.74
N SER A 49 3.66 -2.11 -7.08
CA SER A 49 3.99 -1.14 -6.02
C SER A 49 4.68 -1.80 -4.83
N GLY A 50 4.16 -2.92 -4.35
CA GLY A 50 4.72 -3.67 -3.22
C GLY A 50 6.08 -4.30 -3.53
N PHE A 51 6.21 -5.03 -4.63
CA PHE A 51 7.47 -5.68 -5.01
C PHE A 51 8.56 -4.67 -5.37
N SER A 52 8.21 -3.57 -6.05
CA SER A 52 9.20 -2.51 -6.31
C SER A 52 9.65 -1.84 -5.01
N ALA A 53 8.76 -1.58 -4.05
CA ALA A 53 9.16 -1.05 -2.74
C ALA A 53 10.18 -1.98 -2.03
N VAL A 54 9.97 -3.30 -2.09
CA VAL A 54 10.94 -4.29 -1.58
C VAL A 54 12.25 -4.23 -2.37
N GLY A 55 12.19 -4.19 -3.70
CA GLY A 55 13.38 -4.09 -4.57
C GLY A 55 14.22 -2.83 -4.28
N PHE A 56 13.57 -1.68 -4.12
CA PHE A 56 14.22 -0.42 -3.77
C PHE A 56 14.74 -0.42 -2.32
N PHE A 57 14.10 -1.15 -1.40
CA PHE A 57 14.64 -1.36 -0.06
C PHE A 57 15.92 -2.22 -0.09
N VAL A 58 15.96 -3.28 -0.89
CA VAL A 58 17.17 -4.09 -1.10
C VAL A 58 18.28 -3.21 -1.71
N LEU A 59 17.95 -2.35 -2.67
CA LEU A 59 18.88 -1.38 -3.23
C LEU A 59 19.39 -0.41 -2.15
N TYR A 60 18.51 0.17 -1.34
CA TYR A 60 18.86 1.03 -0.20
C TYR A 60 19.86 0.36 0.75
N LYS A 61 19.73 -0.95 1.00
CA LYS A 61 20.65 -1.71 1.84
C LYS A 61 22.03 -1.92 1.22
N LYS A 62 22.14 -1.94 -0.11
CA LYS A 62 23.40 -2.09 -0.86
C LYS A 62 24.13 -0.77 -1.10
N LEU A 63 23.43 0.37 -1.02
CA LEU A 63 24.03 1.69 -1.26
C LEU A 63 24.83 2.21 -0.06
N GLN A 64 25.93 2.89 -0.35
CA GLN A 64 26.69 3.64 0.65
C GLN A 64 25.84 4.76 1.27
N ASN A 65 26.12 5.13 2.52
CA ASN A 65 25.29 6.07 3.29
C ASN A 65 24.96 7.38 2.55
N LYS A 66 25.91 7.98 1.83
CA LYS A 66 25.71 9.22 1.06
C LYS A 66 24.74 9.08 -0.12
N LYS A 67 24.51 7.86 -0.61
CA LYS A 67 23.69 7.58 -1.80
C LYS A 67 22.31 6.99 -1.46
N LYS A 68 22.04 6.65 -0.20
CA LYS A 68 20.79 6.00 0.23
C LYS A 68 19.51 6.74 -0.16
N GLY A 69 19.55 8.07 -0.21
CA GLY A 69 18.43 8.90 -0.68
C GLY A 69 17.97 8.57 -2.11
N PHE A 70 18.90 8.17 -2.98
CA PHE A 70 18.58 7.81 -4.38
C PHE A 70 17.67 6.59 -4.49
N ALA A 71 17.65 5.69 -3.50
CA ALA A 71 16.72 4.56 -3.52
C ALA A 71 15.26 5.01 -3.36
N PHE A 72 15.00 6.01 -2.51
CA PHE A 72 13.65 6.57 -2.33
C PHE A 72 13.22 7.39 -3.56
N ILE A 73 14.12 8.22 -4.08
CA ILE A 73 13.87 9.00 -5.31
C ILE A 73 13.61 8.05 -6.49
N GLY A 74 14.42 7.01 -6.62
CA GLY A 74 14.26 5.99 -7.66
C GLY A 74 12.92 5.27 -7.57
N TYR A 75 12.49 4.88 -6.36
CA TYR A 75 11.16 4.30 -6.16
C TYR A 75 10.05 5.27 -6.56
N ALA A 76 10.13 6.53 -6.12
CA ALA A 76 9.13 7.55 -6.44
C ALA A 76 9.01 7.80 -7.95
N VAL A 77 10.15 7.92 -8.65
CA VAL A 77 10.18 8.07 -10.11
C VAL A 77 9.63 6.82 -10.80
N PHE A 78 10.06 5.64 -10.37
CA PHE A 78 9.61 4.36 -10.93
C PHE A 78 8.09 4.21 -10.79
N ILE A 79 7.54 4.38 -9.60
CA ILE A 79 6.11 4.15 -9.36
C ILE A 79 5.25 5.21 -10.05
N THR A 80 5.74 6.44 -10.16
CA THR A 80 5.09 7.50 -10.94
C THR A 80 5.06 7.14 -12.42
N ALA A 81 6.18 6.65 -12.99
CA ALA A 81 6.20 6.19 -14.37
C ALA A 81 5.21 5.04 -14.60
N VAL A 82 5.20 4.03 -13.73
CA VAL A 82 4.24 2.91 -13.78
C VAL A 82 2.80 3.42 -13.68
N PHE A 83 2.51 4.39 -12.82
CA PHE A 83 1.17 4.98 -12.68
C PHE A 83 0.63 5.51 -14.02
N PHE A 84 1.48 6.17 -14.81
CA PHE A 84 1.10 6.70 -16.12
C PHE A 84 1.10 5.64 -17.24
N ILE A 85 1.94 4.61 -17.13
CA ILE A 85 1.98 3.49 -18.10
C ILE A 85 0.77 2.56 -17.94
N MET A 86 0.32 2.34 -16.70
CA MET A 86 -0.80 1.45 -16.41
C MET A 86 -2.09 1.94 -17.09
N PRO A 87 -2.91 1.05 -17.69
CA PRO A 87 -4.16 1.42 -18.34
C PRO A 87 -5.09 2.22 -17.43
N PRO A 88 -5.89 3.16 -17.95
CA PRO A 88 -6.94 3.79 -17.16
C PRO A 88 -8.01 2.76 -16.75
N SER A 89 -8.83 3.12 -15.76
CA SER A 89 -10.03 2.33 -15.45
C SER A 89 -10.93 2.28 -16.69
N PRO A 90 -11.50 1.11 -17.05
CA PRO A 90 -12.31 0.97 -18.26
C PRO A 90 -13.66 1.68 -18.16
N ASP A 91 -14.17 1.92 -16.95
CA ASP A 91 -15.51 2.49 -16.78
C ASP A 91 -15.50 3.98 -16.51
N GLU A 92 -16.51 4.63 -17.09
CA GLU A 92 -16.91 5.97 -16.73
C GLU A 92 -17.74 5.97 -15.45
N VAL A 93 -17.55 6.99 -14.62
CA VAL A 93 -18.31 7.18 -13.39
C VAL A 93 -19.56 7.99 -13.71
N THR A 94 -20.70 7.31 -13.82
CA THR A 94 -22.01 7.92 -14.14
C THR A 94 -22.82 8.31 -12.91
N ALA A 95 -22.45 7.83 -11.73
CA ALA A 95 -23.13 8.12 -10.47
C ALA A 95 -22.85 9.55 -9.96
N PRO A 96 -23.74 10.12 -9.13
CA PRO A 96 -23.51 11.43 -8.52
C PRO A 96 -22.17 11.53 -7.80
N MET A 97 -21.42 12.60 -8.06
CA MET A 97 -20.05 12.72 -7.57
C MET A 97 -19.97 12.82 -6.04
N ASP A 98 -21.00 13.35 -5.38
CA ASP A 98 -21.08 13.39 -3.91
C ASP A 98 -21.12 11.98 -3.31
N LEU A 99 -21.86 11.06 -3.93
CA LEU A 99 -21.91 9.65 -3.51
C LEU A 99 -20.56 8.98 -3.71
N VAL A 100 -19.95 9.18 -4.88
CA VAL A 100 -18.66 8.58 -5.25
C VAL A 100 -17.55 9.08 -4.33
N ASN A 101 -17.46 10.40 -4.11
CA ASN A 101 -16.47 11.01 -3.24
C ASN A 101 -16.70 10.66 -1.77
N GLY A 102 -17.95 10.60 -1.32
CA GLY A 102 -18.31 10.13 0.02
C GLY A 102 -17.81 8.70 0.25
N PHE A 103 -18.09 7.79 -0.68
CA PHE A 103 -17.63 6.40 -0.61
C PHE A 103 -16.10 6.30 -0.63
N ARG A 104 -15.41 7.04 -1.51
CA ARG A 104 -13.94 7.07 -1.60
C ARG A 104 -13.31 7.58 -0.30
N THR A 105 -13.86 8.65 0.27
CA THR A 105 -13.39 9.23 1.53
C THR A 105 -13.55 8.24 2.67
N MET A 106 -14.74 7.63 2.79
CA MET A 106 -15.00 6.62 3.83
C MET A 106 -14.14 5.37 3.65
N SER A 107 -13.84 4.96 2.40
CA SER A 107 -12.92 3.86 2.12
C SER A 107 -11.50 4.17 2.61
N VAL A 108 -11.00 5.37 2.35
CA VAL A 108 -9.68 5.81 2.85
C VAL A 108 -9.65 5.85 4.37
N VAL A 109 -10.69 6.38 5.01
CA VAL A 109 -10.79 6.41 6.47
C VAL A 109 -10.79 4.99 7.03
N ALA A 110 -11.67 4.11 6.55
CA ALA A 110 -11.81 2.75 7.04
C ALA A 110 -10.50 1.95 6.92
N VAL A 111 -9.85 1.99 5.76
CA VAL A 111 -8.60 1.26 5.54
C VAL A 111 -7.46 1.88 6.36
N SER A 112 -7.39 3.20 6.49
CA SER A 112 -6.38 3.86 7.33
C SER A 112 -6.54 3.47 8.81
N THR A 113 -7.78 3.42 9.32
CA THR A 113 -8.08 2.95 10.67
C THR A 113 -7.63 1.50 10.87
N PHE A 114 -7.90 0.62 9.90
CA PHE A 114 -7.43 -0.77 9.92
C PHE A 114 -5.90 -0.85 10.06
N TRP A 115 -5.15 -0.11 9.24
CA TRP A 115 -3.68 -0.12 9.28
C TRP A 115 -3.11 0.46 10.59
N VAL A 116 -3.76 1.47 11.17
CA VAL A 116 -3.39 2.00 12.50
C VAL A 116 -3.65 0.96 13.59
N ALA A 117 -4.81 0.29 13.56
CA ALA A 117 -5.14 -0.77 14.51
C ALA A 117 -4.13 -1.92 14.44
N GLU A 118 -3.79 -2.38 13.23
CA GLU A 118 -2.75 -3.38 12.97
C GLU A 118 -1.40 -2.97 13.59
N ALA A 119 -0.96 -1.72 13.35
CA ALA A 119 0.30 -1.21 13.90
C ALA A 119 0.33 -1.22 15.44
N ILE A 120 -0.81 -0.91 16.07
CA ILE A 120 -0.97 -0.92 17.53
C ILE A 120 -0.97 -2.36 18.05
N ILE A 121 -1.81 -3.24 17.50
CA ILE A 121 -1.99 -4.62 17.97
C ILE A 121 -0.69 -5.39 17.81
N LEU A 122 -0.12 -5.44 16.59
CA LEU A 122 1.14 -6.14 16.33
C LEU A 122 2.30 -5.48 17.07
N GLY A 123 2.27 -4.15 17.23
CA GLY A 123 3.25 -3.42 18.03
C GLY A 123 3.24 -3.85 19.49
N ALA A 124 2.05 -3.95 20.10
CA ALA A 124 1.87 -4.37 21.49
C ALA A 124 2.28 -5.84 21.68
N LEU A 125 1.86 -6.73 20.77
CA LEU A 125 2.27 -8.13 20.79
C LEU A 125 3.79 -8.27 20.67
N TRP A 126 4.43 -7.54 19.75
CA TRP A 126 5.89 -7.56 19.62
C TRP A 126 6.58 -7.17 20.93
N GLN A 127 6.14 -6.11 21.60
CA GLN A 127 6.73 -5.72 22.90
C GLN A 127 6.53 -6.80 23.98
N LYS A 128 5.34 -7.41 24.03
CA LYS A 128 5.02 -8.46 25.01
C LYS A 128 5.86 -9.73 24.84
N TYR A 129 6.15 -10.12 23.59
CA TYR A 129 6.83 -11.39 23.30
C TYR A 129 8.33 -11.26 23.04
N LYS A 130 8.85 -10.05 22.76
CA LYS A 130 10.26 -9.84 22.47
C LYS A 130 11.19 -10.41 23.56
N THR A 131 10.90 -10.16 24.83
CA THR A 131 11.73 -10.65 25.94
C THR A 131 11.78 -12.19 26.01
N LYS A 132 10.67 -12.87 25.72
CA LYS A 132 10.61 -14.34 25.70
C LYS A 132 11.41 -14.93 24.53
N LEU A 133 11.42 -14.26 23.38
CA LEU A 133 12.22 -14.65 22.23
C LEU A 133 13.71 -14.50 22.51
N ASP A 134 14.11 -13.37 23.11
CA ASP A 134 15.49 -13.10 23.48
C ASP A 134 15.99 -14.16 24.50
N GLU A 135 15.21 -14.46 25.56
CA GLU A 135 15.55 -15.51 26.55
C GLU A 135 15.71 -16.92 25.96
N SER A 136 14.92 -17.27 24.94
CA SER A 136 15.02 -18.58 24.28
C SER A 136 16.31 -18.73 23.45
N SER A 137 16.82 -17.63 22.89
CA SER A 137 18.02 -17.63 22.05
C SER A 137 19.34 -17.78 22.82
N PHE A 138 19.33 -17.50 24.14
CA PHE A 138 20.48 -17.71 25.02
C PHE A 138 20.57 -19.11 25.61
N LYS A 139 19.54 -19.94 25.44
CA LYS A 139 19.47 -21.33 25.97
C LYS A 139 19.89 -22.40 24.94
N THR A 140 20.34 -21.98 23.76
CA THR A 140 20.92 -22.81 22.70
C THR A 140 22.34 -22.35 22.42
#